data_AF-A0A527ZDD9-F1
#
_entry.id   AF-A0A527ZDD9-F1
#
_cell.length_a   1.000
_cell.length_b   1.000
_cell.length_c   1.000
_cell.angle_alpha   90.00
_cell.angle_beta   90.00
_cell.angle_gamma   90.00
#
_symmetry.space_group_name_H-M   'P 1'
#
loop_
_entity.id
_entity.type
_entity.pdbx_description
1 polymer ?
#
loop_
_entity_poly.entity_id
_entity_poly.type
_entity_poly.pdbx_seq_one_letter_code
_entity_poly.pdbx_strand_id
1 'polypeptide(L)'
;QLLRTLYYETELLLTGGFSEVSRAKRTAAARERLAEALADWPEKARKRYVSLHYENYLLTVDLADQLRHAEFIREADAAGKKLATMIKTHQFEA
;
A
#
# COMPACT_ATOMS: atom_id res chain seq x y z
N GLN A 1 -10.53 -16.64 37.15
CA GLN A 1 -10.68 -15.78 35.96
C GLN A 1 -9.36 -15.23 35.44
N LEU A 2 -8.39 -14.86 36.29
CA LEU A 2 -7.10 -14.26 35.89
C LEU A 2 -6.26 -15.07 34.88
N LEU A 3 -6.19 -16.41 35.04
CA LEU A 3 -5.37 -17.27 34.17
C LEU A 3 -5.86 -17.33 32.71
N ARG A 4 -7.17 -17.24 32.49
CA ARG A 4 -7.73 -17.23 31.13
C ARG A 4 -7.42 -15.92 30.42
N THR A 5 -7.46 -14.80 31.13
CA THR A 5 -7.06 -13.49 30.61
C THR A 5 -5.58 -13.47 30.27
N LEU A 6 -4.72 -13.90 31.19
CA LEU A 6 -3.27 -14.02 30.95
C LEU A 6 -2.95 -14.94 29.77
N TYR A 7 -3.64 -16.07 29.63
CA TYR A 7 -3.47 -16.97 28.48
C TYR A 7 -3.72 -16.24 27.16
N TYR A 8 -4.88 -15.57 27.01
CA TYR A 8 -5.21 -14.86 25.76
C TYR A 8 -4.30 -13.65 25.49
N GLU A 9 -3.87 -12.93 26.53
CA GLU A 9 -2.91 -11.83 26.39
C GLU A 9 -1.54 -12.34 25.92
N THR A 10 -1.06 -13.45 26.48
CA THR A 10 0.21 -14.06 26.06
C THR A 10 0.12 -14.70 24.67
N GLU A 11 -1.00 -15.31 24.32
CA GLU A 11 -1.26 -15.85 22.98
C GLU A 11 -1.22 -14.73 21.92
N LEU A 12 -1.87 -13.59 22.19
CA LEU A 12 -1.86 -12.42 21.30
C LEU A 12 -0.47 -11.80 21.17
N LEU A 13 0.33 -11.81 22.25
CA LEU A 13 1.71 -11.32 22.24
C LEU A 13 2.65 -12.28 21.48
N LEU A 14 2.59 -13.57 21.76
CA LEU A 14 3.46 -14.61 21.17
C LEU A 14 3.20 -14.82 19.68
N THR A 15 1.96 -14.66 19.25
CA THR A 15 1.58 -14.75 17.83
C THR A 15 1.84 -13.45 17.05
N GLY A 16 2.30 -12.39 17.73
CA GLY A 16 2.52 -11.09 17.10
C GLY A 16 1.22 -10.38 16.71
N GLY A 17 0.08 -10.70 17.31
CA GLY A 17 -1.22 -10.13 16.94
C GLY A 17 -1.29 -8.60 17.10
N PHE A 18 -0.56 -8.01 18.06
CA PHE A 18 -0.41 -6.54 18.15
C PHE A 18 0.35 -5.95 16.95
N SER A 19 1.34 -6.67 16.42
CA SER A 19 2.11 -6.27 15.23
C SER A 19 1.25 -6.34 13.97
N GLU A 20 0.40 -7.36 13.83
CA GLU A 20 -0.55 -7.46 12.72
C GLU A 20 -1.60 -6.35 12.74
N VAL A 21 -2.17 -6.03 13.92
CA VAL A 21 -3.10 -4.89 14.06
C VAL A 21 -2.41 -3.57 13.72
N SER A 22 -1.17 -3.38 14.19
CA SER A 22 -0.36 -2.19 13.84
C SER A 22 -0.08 -2.11 12.33
N ARG A 23 0.23 -3.25 11.70
CA ARG A 23 0.47 -3.35 10.26
C ARG A 23 -0.77 -3.02 9.46
N ALA A 24 -1.93 -3.59 9.79
CA ALA A 24 -3.20 -3.29 9.13
C ALA A 24 -3.56 -1.80 9.22
N LYS A 25 -3.37 -1.18 10.38
CA LYS A 25 -3.59 0.28 10.56
C LYS A 25 -2.66 1.11 9.68
N ARG A 26 -1.37 0.78 9.63
CA ARG A 26 -0.40 1.48 8.74
C ARG A 26 -0.75 1.29 7.27
N THR A 27 -1.18 0.11 6.87
CA THR A 27 -1.63 -0.17 5.50
C THR A 27 -2.86 0.65 5.15
N ALA A 28 -3.85 0.76 6.04
CA ALA A 28 -5.04 1.58 5.82
C ALA A 28 -4.67 3.05 5.64
N ALA A 29 -3.84 3.60 6.53
CA ALA A 29 -3.37 4.98 6.42
C ALA A 29 -2.55 5.23 5.13
N ALA A 30 -1.70 4.29 4.72
CA ALA A 30 -0.96 4.39 3.46
C ALA A 30 -1.90 4.36 2.24
N ARG A 31 -2.95 3.54 2.29
CA ARG A 31 -3.98 3.46 1.24
C ARG A 31 -4.78 4.76 1.13
N GLU A 32 -5.17 5.34 2.25
CA GLU A 32 -5.83 6.65 2.32
C GLU A 32 -4.95 7.75 1.75
N ARG A 33 -3.68 7.81 2.17
CA ARG A 33 -2.70 8.77 1.66
C ARG A 33 -2.52 8.67 0.14
N LEU A 34 -2.48 7.46 -0.41
CA LEU A 34 -2.44 7.26 -1.87
C LEU A 34 -3.74 7.75 -2.54
N ALA A 35 -4.90 7.45 -1.95
CA ALA A 35 -6.18 7.90 -2.49
C ALA A 35 -6.31 9.43 -2.48
N GLU A 36 -5.86 10.10 -1.41
CA GLU A 36 -5.81 11.56 -1.30
C GLU A 36 -4.88 12.17 -2.34
N ALA A 37 -3.68 11.61 -2.52
CA ALA A 37 -2.73 12.08 -3.52
C ALA A 37 -3.22 11.89 -4.96
N LEU A 38 -4.21 11.02 -5.18
CA LEU A 38 -4.91 10.81 -6.45
C LEU A 38 -6.28 11.50 -6.50
N ALA A 39 -6.53 12.53 -5.68
CA ALA A 39 -7.83 13.20 -5.60
C ALA A 39 -8.30 13.80 -6.93
N ASP A 40 -7.37 14.23 -7.79
CA ASP A 40 -7.68 14.82 -9.10
C ASP A 40 -8.12 13.79 -10.15
N TRP A 41 -8.05 12.50 -9.82
CA TRP A 41 -8.45 11.44 -10.74
C TRP A 41 -9.97 11.18 -10.69
N PRO A 42 -10.57 10.71 -11.79
CA PRO A 42 -11.94 10.22 -11.76
C PRO A 42 -12.11 9.16 -10.67
N GLU A 43 -13.16 9.27 -9.86
CA GLU A 43 -13.35 8.44 -8.66
C GLU A 43 -13.24 6.94 -8.94
N LYS A 44 -13.82 6.47 -10.06
CA LYS A 44 -13.74 5.08 -10.51
C LYS A 44 -12.31 4.64 -10.78
N ALA A 45 -11.52 5.48 -11.44
CA ALA A 45 -10.11 5.21 -11.70
C ALA A 45 -9.35 5.18 -10.38
N ARG A 46 -9.47 6.22 -9.54
CA ARG A 46 -8.82 6.28 -8.23
C ARG A 46 -9.06 5.01 -7.40
N LYS A 47 -10.33 4.61 -7.22
CA LYS A 47 -10.68 3.38 -6.48
C LYS A 47 -10.03 2.14 -7.07
N ARG A 48 -10.07 1.99 -8.40
CA ARG A 48 -9.43 0.86 -9.09
C ARG A 48 -7.92 0.83 -8.81
N TYR A 49 -7.20 1.91 -9.05
CA TYR A 49 -5.74 1.92 -8.92
C TYR A 49 -5.27 1.76 -7.48
N VAL A 50 -5.93 2.41 -6.52
CA VAL A 50 -5.63 2.23 -5.11
C VAL A 50 -5.80 0.76 -4.69
N SER A 51 -6.80 0.06 -5.22
CA SER A 51 -7.08 -1.34 -4.89
C SER A 51 -6.08 -2.36 -5.47
N LEU A 52 -5.27 -1.99 -6.46
CA LEU A 52 -4.29 -2.92 -7.09
C LEU A 52 -3.15 -3.32 -6.14
N HIS A 53 -2.87 -2.50 -5.13
CA HIS A 53 -1.68 -2.64 -4.31
C HIS A 53 -1.91 -3.50 -3.06
N TYR A 54 -1.07 -4.53 -2.93
CA TYR A 54 -0.92 -5.34 -1.72
C TYR A 54 -0.23 -4.54 -0.60
N GLU A 55 -0.35 -5.02 0.63
CA GLU A 55 0.06 -4.25 1.82
C GLU A 55 1.54 -3.87 1.82
N ASN A 56 2.42 -4.83 1.52
CA ASN A 56 3.85 -4.59 1.58
C ASN A 56 4.29 -3.51 0.57
N TYR A 57 3.70 -3.47 -0.62
CA TYR A 57 3.95 -2.38 -1.57
C TYR A 57 3.61 -1.01 -0.97
N LEU A 58 2.44 -0.88 -0.34
CA LEU A 58 2.00 0.39 0.26
C LEU A 58 2.89 0.83 1.43
N LEU A 59 3.52 -0.13 2.11
CA LEU A 59 4.35 0.11 3.29
C LEU A 59 5.83 0.36 2.97
N THR A 60 6.35 -0.13 1.84
CA THR A 60 7.79 -0.07 1.52
C THR A 60 8.13 0.81 0.33
N VAL A 61 7.16 1.13 -0.54
CA VAL A 61 7.40 1.99 -1.71
C VAL A 61 7.03 3.42 -1.35
N ASP A 62 7.91 4.38 -1.64
CA ASP A 62 7.65 5.78 -1.37
C ASP A 62 6.46 6.31 -2.17
N LEU A 63 5.69 7.23 -1.58
CA LEU A 63 4.48 7.77 -2.21
C LEU A 63 4.75 8.36 -3.61
N ALA A 64 5.89 9.03 -3.80
CA ALA A 64 6.25 9.60 -5.10
C ALA A 64 6.36 8.51 -6.19
N ASP A 65 6.93 7.35 -5.85
CA ASP A 65 7.01 6.22 -6.76
C ASP A 65 5.66 5.50 -6.90
N GLN A 66 4.84 5.45 -5.83
CA GLN A 66 3.47 4.94 -5.93
C GLN A 66 2.65 5.74 -6.95
N LEU A 67 2.73 7.07 -6.92
CA LEU A 67 2.05 7.95 -7.87
C LEU A 67 2.57 7.76 -9.30
N ARG A 68 3.89 7.69 -9.48
CA ARG A 68 4.52 7.42 -10.78
C ARG A 68 4.06 6.08 -11.36
N HIS A 69 4.00 5.03 -10.54
CA HIS A 69 3.52 3.71 -10.97
C HIS A 69 2.02 3.76 -11.33
N ALA A 70 1.20 4.44 -10.54
CA ALA A 70 -0.22 4.58 -10.83
C ALA A 70 -0.44 5.26 -12.19
N GLU A 71 0.25 6.38 -12.44
CA GLU A 71 0.16 7.09 -13.73
C GLU A 71 0.60 6.20 -14.89
N PHE A 72 1.72 5.51 -14.74
CA PHE A 72 2.22 4.60 -15.77
C PHE A 72 1.23 3.48 -16.12
N ILE A 73 0.60 2.84 -15.12
CA ILE A 73 -0.42 1.81 -15.36
C ILE A 73 -1.63 2.45 -16.05
N ARG A 74 -2.03 3.67 -15.64
CA ARG A 74 -3.14 4.39 -16.27
C ARG A 74 -2.89 4.69 -17.74
N GLU A 75 -1.73 5.21 -18.08
CA GLU A 75 -1.35 5.50 -19.46
C GLU A 75 -1.27 4.22 -20.31
N ALA A 76 -0.70 3.14 -19.76
CA ALA A 76 -0.62 1.85 -20.45
C ALA A 76 -2.01 1.26 -20.73
N ASP A 77 -2.90 1.31 -19.73
CA ASP A 77 -4.29 0.86 -19.85
C ASP A 77 -5.06 1.71 -20.88
N ALA A 78 -4.93 3.04 -20.83
CA ALA A 78 -5.57 3.96 -21.76
C ALA A 78 -5.08 3.76 -23.21
N ALA A 79 -3.81 3.43 -23.39
CA ALA A 79 -3.23 3.12 -24.69
C ALA A 79 -3.49 1.67 -25.16
N GLY A 80 -4.18 0.84 -24.36
CA GLY A 80 -4.46 -0.55 -24.70
C GLY A 80 -3.21 -1.44 -24.83
N LYS A 81 -2.09 -1.04 -24.22
CA LYS A 81 -0.82 -1.75 -24.34
C LYS A 81 -0.89 -3.07 -23.56
N LYS A 82 -0.56 -4.18 -24.24
CA LYS A 82 -0.42 -5.49 -23.58
C LYS A 82 0.87 -5.61 -22.77
N LEU A 83 1.88 -4.81 -23.13
CA LEU A 83 3.15 -4.72 -22.44
C LEU A 83 3.65 -3.28 -22.51
N ALA A 84 4.12 -2.76 -21.38
CA ALA A 84 4.83 -1.50 -21.27
C ALA A 84 5.92 -1.63 -20.20
N THR A 85 7.05 -0.96 -20.39
CA THR A 85 8.14 -0.93 -19.42
C THR A 85 8.51 0.52 -19.07
N MET A 86 8.89 0.75 -17.82
CA MET A 86 9.39 2.03 -17.32
C MET A 86 10.60 1.76 -16.43
N ILE A 87 11.66 2.55 -16.61
CA ILE A 87 12.90 2.42 -15.86
C ILE A 87 13.22 3.80 -15.28
N LYS A 88 13.53 3.85 -13.98
CA LYS A 88 14.07 5.02 -13.30
C LYS A 88 15.28 4.59 -12.49
N THR A 89 16.44 5.15 -12.80
CA THR A 89 17.64 4.98 -12.00
C THR A 89 17.57 5.88 -10.77
N HIS A 90 17.97 5.35 -9.61
CA HIS A 90 18.15 6.17 -8.42
C HIS A 90 19.35 7.10 -8.61
N GLN A 91 19.28 8.28 -7.98
CA GLN A 91 20.47 9.11 -7.86
C GLN A 91 21.51 8.38 -7.00
N PHE A 92 22.78 8.70 -7.22
CA PHE A 92 23.85 8.17 -6.40
C PHE A 92 23.68 8.64 -4.95
N GLU A 93 23.64 7.70 -4.02
CA GLU A 93 23.68 7.95 -2.57
C GLU A 93 25.13 7.74 -2.12
N ALA A 94 25.73 8.76 -1.51
CA ALA A 94 27.15 8.80 -1.11
C ALA A 94 27.37 8.35 0.34
#